data_AF-A0A5Q4VHY3-F1
#
_entry.id   AF-A0A5Q4VHY3-F1
#
_cell.length_a   1.000
_cell.length_b   1.000
_cell.length_c   1.000
_cell.angle_alpha   90.00
_cell.angle_beta   90.00
_cell.angle_gamma   90.00
#
_symmetry.space_group_name_H-M   'P 1'
#
loop_
_entity.id
_entity.type
_entity.pdbx_description
1 polymer ?
#
loop_
_entity_poly.entity_id
_entity_poly.type
_entity_poly.pdbx_seq_one_letter_code
_entity_poly.pdbx_strand_id
1 'polypeptide(L)'
;METSNYSLSFTTGGLFLNEALTLAGLYLDTDDWLFVQKTALRDNLFQSRTLTTLKKLCNVNISRLKMLQKNELEFMLSCCRQEQAYMLWIAICRRYSFIAEFAVEVLRENFFTGKPDLTFDDFEMFFSRKSQWHPELDAIRSSTKKKLRQVLFRILREADLITKDNKIQPALLSPEFIRIIRQGNAGEFAYFPLF
;
A
#
# COMPACT_ATOMS: atom_id res chain seq x y z
N MET A 1 -16.64 18.40 9.69
CA MET A 1 -15.63 17.94 8.72
C MET A 1 -16.31 16.87 7.91
N GLU A 2 -16.43 17.05 6.59
CA GLU A 2 -16.97 15.99 5.73
C GLU A 2 -15.98 14.82 5.74
N THR A 3 -16.31 13.76 6.49
CA THR A 3 -15.56 12.50 6.43
C THR A 3 -15.84 11.88 5.08
N SER A 4 -14.86 11.99 4.16
CA SER A 4 -14.93 11.29 2.89
C SER A 4 -14.96 9.78 3.15
N ASN A 5 -15.87 9.06 2.49
CA ASN A 5 -16.05 7.63 2.68
C ASN A 5 -14.76 6.85 2.36
N TYR A 6 -14.45 5.83 3.17
CA TYR A 6 -13.29 4.98 2.91
C TYR A 6 -13.40 4.21 1.59
N SER A 7 -12.35 4.28 0.79
CA SER A 7 -12.18 3.40 -0.37
C SER A 7 -11.65 2.03 0.08
N LEU A 8 -12.53 1.05 0.22
CA LEU A 8 -12.17 -0.32 0.67
C LEU A 8 -11.82 -1.29 -0.47
N SER A 9 -11.50 -0.77 -1.66
CA SER A 9 -11.23 -1.58 -2.85
C SER A 9 -9.85 -2.27 -2.86
N PHE A 10 -9.16 -2.32 -1.72
CA PHE A 10 -7.86 -2.97 -1.55
C PHE A 10 -7.96 -4.48 -1.28
N THR A 11 -9.14 -5.09 -1.25
CA THR A 11 -9.33 -6.55 -1.06
C THR A 11 -8.77 -7.43 -2.19
N THR A 12 -8.29 -6.81 -3.26
CA THR A 12 -7.81 -7.47 -4.47
C THR A 12 -6.59 -8.37 -4.27
N GLY A 13 -5.70 -8.01 -3.34
CA GLY A 13 -4.53 -8.81 -2.98
C GLY A 13 -3.39 -7.96 -2.43
N GLY A 14 -2.17 -8.52 -2.43
CA GLY A 14 -1.00 -7.97 -1.75
C GLY A 14 -0.43 -6.70 -2.39
N LEU A 15 0.88 -6.54 -2.21
CA LEU A 15 1.69 -5.45 -2.69
C LEU A 15 1.83 -5.46 -4.22
N PHE A 16 2.03 -6.64 -4.82
CA PHE A 16 2.21 -6.83 -6.28
C PHE A 16 3.42 -6.06 -6.85
N LEU A 17 4.55 -6.16 -6.16
CA LEU A 17 5.72 -5.34 -6.42
C LEU A 17 6.30 -5.53 -7.83
N ASN A 18 6.39 -6.76 -8.33
CA ASN A 18 6.94 -7.01 -9.67
C ASN A 18 6.06 -6.39 -10.76
N GLU A 19 4.75 -6.60 -10.65
CA GLU A 19 3.78 -6.02 -11.57
C GLU A 19 3.80 -4.50 -11.53
N ALA A 20 3.96 -3.90 -10.34
CA ALA A 20 4.10 -2.47 -10.18
C ALA A 20 5.38 -1.93 -10.86
N LEU A 21 6.53 -2.57 -10.66
CA LEU A 21 7.79 -2.16 -11.28
C LEU A 21 7.74 -2.24 -12.81
N THR A 22 7.17 -3.32 -13.36
CA THR A 22 6.98 -3.47 -14.81
C THR A 22 6.13 -2.34 -15.39
N LEU A 23 5.03 -1.98 -14.72
CA LEU A 23 4.16 -0.89 -15.17
C LEU A 23 4.79 0.49 -14.99
N ALA A 24 5.55 0.70 -13.91
CA ALA A 24 6.24 1.96 -13.65
C ALA A 24 7.32 2.24 -14.70
N GLY A 25 8.10 1.22 -15.08
CA GLY A 25 9.07 1.32 -16.17
C GLY A 25 8.41 1.71 -17.49
N LEU A 26 7.36 0.99 -17.86
CA LEU A 26 6.62 1.29 -19.09
C LEU A 26 6.02 2.71 -19.07
N TYR A 27 5.55 3.19 -17.92
CA TYR A 27 5.02 4.54 -17.79
C TYR A 27 6.10 5.61 -17.94
N LEU A 28 7.29 5.42 -17.36
CA LEU A 28 8.37 6.41 -17.50
C LEU A 28 8.87 6.55 -18.95
N ASP A 29 8.77 5.47 -19.74
CA ASP A 29 9.11 5.49 -21.17
C ASP A 29 8.05 6.19 -22.04
N THR A 30 6.77 6.13 -21.64
CA THR A 30 5.63 6.53 -22.50
C THR A 30 4.88 7.77 -22.04
N ASP A 31 4.97 8.08 -20.74
CA ASP A 31 4.17 9.08 -20.02
C ASP A 31 2.64 8.95 -20.25
N ASP A 32 2.16 7.73 -20.53
CA ASP A 32 0.75 7.47 -20.83
C ASP A 32 0.24 6.19 -20.14
N TRP A 33 -0.56 6.38 -19.08
CA TRP A 33 -1.19 5.29 -18.34
C TRP A 33 -2.21 4.48 -19.15
N LEU A 34 -2.89 5.06 -20.15
CA LEU A 34 -3.80 4.32 -21.02
C LEU A 34 -3.00 3.42 -21.97
N PHE A 35 -1.89 3.92 -22.50
CA PHE A 35 -0.96 3.09 -23.27
C PHE A 35 -0.41 1.95 -22.42
N VAL A 36 0.08 2.25 -21.21
CA VAL A 36 0.57 1.24 -20.25
C VAL A 36 -0.47 0.15 -20.00
N GLN A 37 -1.72 0.54 -19.73
CA GLN A 37 -2.80 -0.41 -19.49
C GLN A 37 -3.06 -1.29 -20.72
N LYS A 38 -3.20 -0.68 -21.91
CA LYS A 38 -3.47 -1.42 -23.16
C LYS A 38 -2.35 -2.42 -23.47
N THR A 39 -1.09 -1.99 -23.36
CA THR A 39 0.09 -2.83 -23.59
C THR A 39 0.16 -3.97 -22.58
N ALA A 40 -0.04 -3.68 -21.28
CA ALA A 40 -0.07 -4.71 -20.24
C ALA A 40 -1.11 -5.80 -20.48
N LEU A 41 -2.31 -5.42 -20.96
CA LEU A 41 -3.38 -6.36 -21.29
C LEU A 41 -3.11 -7.14 -22.58
N ARG A 42 -2.64 -6.45 -23.63
CA ARG A 42 -2.37 -7.04 -24.95
C ARG A 42 -1.25 -8.07 -24.87
N ASP A 43 -0.16 -7.72 -24.18
CA ASP A 43 1.07 -8.51 -24.17
C ASP A 43 1.15 -9.46 -22.97
N ASN A 44 0.11 -9.48 -22.12
CA ASN A 44 0.04 -10.28 -20.90
C ASN A 44 1.32 -10.18 -20.05
N LEU A 45 1.74 -8.94 -19.73
CA LEU A 45 3.04 -8.67 -19.09
C LEU A 45 3.25 -9.39 -17.75
N PHE A 46 2.18 -9.85 -17.10
CA PHE A 46 2.24 -10.60 -15.84
C PHE A 46 2.10 -12.12 -16.02
N GLN A 47 2.05 -12.60 -17.27
CA GLN A 47 1.86 -14.01 -17.62
C GLN A 47 0.67 -14.65 -16.88
N SER A 48 -0.41 -13.87 -16.74
CA SER A 48 -1.59 -14.29 -16.00
C SER A 48 -2.36 -15.37 -16.78
N ARG A 49 -2.87 -16.37 -16.04
CA ARG A 49 -3.66 -17.48 -16.61
C ARG A 49 -5.01 -17.05 -17.18
N THR A 50 -5.57 -15.93 -16.71
CA THR A 50 -6.86 -15.41 -17.16
C THR A 50 -6.81 -13.91 -17.38
N LEU A 51 -7.58 -13.43 -18.35
CA LEU A 51 -7.74 -12.00 -18.62
C LEU A 51 -8.36 -11.24 -17.44
N THR A 52 -9.24 -11.89 -16.68
CA THR A 52 -9.86 -11.29 -15.48
C THR A 52 -8.81 -10.98 -14.42
N THR A 53 -7.91 -11.92 -14.13
CA THR A 53 -6.81 -11.70 -13.19
C THR A 53 -5.86 -10.63 -13.69
N LEU A 54 -5.48 -10.68 -14.97
CA LEU A 54 -4.61 -9.70 -15.61
C LEU A 54 -5.17 -8.27 -15.49
N LYS A 55 -6.44 -8.08 -15.86
CA LYS A 55 -7.15 -6.78 -15.74
C LYS A 55 -7.17 -6.29 -14.30
N LYS A 56 -7.42 -7.19 -13.35
CA LYS A 56 -7.50 -6.85 -11.93
C LYS A 56 -6.14 -6.38 -11.38
N LEU A 57 -5.06 -7.11 -11.68
CA LEU A 57 -3.70 -6.75 -11.27
C LEU A 57 -3.26 -5.43 -11.91
N CYS A 58 -3.52 -5.26 -13.20
CA CYS A 58 -3.18 -4.04 -13.94
C CYS A 58 -3.88 -2.82 -13.33
N ASN A 59 -5.20 -2.90 -13.12
CA ASN A 59 -5.98 -1.79 -12.56
C ASN A 59 -5.54 -1.42 -11.14
N VAL A 60 -5.27 -2.41 -10.28
CA VAL A 60 -4.83 -2.14 -8.92
C VAL A 60 -3.46 -1.48 -8.89
N ASN A 61 -2.49 -2.01 -9.63
CA ASN A 61 -1.16 -1.42 -9.65
C ASN A 61 -1.15 -0.03 -10.29
N ILE A 62 -1.82 0.18 -11.43
CA ILE A 62 -1.94 1.52 -12.02
C ILE A 62 -2.61 2.50 -11.06
N SER A 63 -3.66 2.08 -10.34
CA SER A 63 -4.32 2.98 -9.38
C SER A 63 -3.44 3.40 -8.21
N ARG A 64 -2.48 2.56 -7.81
CA ARG A 64 -1.51 2.85 -6.75
C ARG A 64 -0.36 3.70 -7.32
N LEU A 65 0.23 3.30 -8.44
CA LEU A 65 1.35 4.01 -9.07
C LEU A 65 0.99 5.45 -9.46
N LYS A 66 -0.27 5.71 -9.86
CA LYS A 66 -0.77 7.08 -10.10
C LYS A 66 -0.73 7.99 -8.88
N MET A 67 -0.57 7.45 -7.66
CA MET A 67 -0.40 8.24 -6.44
C MET A 67 1.05 8.66 -6.20
N LEU A 68 1.99 8.18 -7.02
CA LEU A 68 3.39 8.57 -6.97
C LEU A 68 3.68 9.66 -8.01
N GLN A 69 4.52 10.62 -7.63
CA GLN A 69 5.08 11.62 -8.50
C GLN A 69 6.13 11.00 -9.43
N LYS A 70 6.47 11.70 -10.51
CA LYS A 70 7.43 11.18 -11.50
C LYS A 70 8.81 10.87 -10.90
N ASN A 71 9.35 11.76 -10.08
CA ASN A 71 10.61 11.55 -9.34
C ASN A 71 10.54 10.34 -8.39
N GLU A 72 9.39 10.09 -7.77
CA GLU A 72 9.17 8.94 -6.91
C GLU A 72 9.14 7.62 -7.69
N LEU A 73 8.56 7.63 -8.90
CA LEU A 73 8.59 6.48 -9.81
C LEU A 73 10.02 6.21 -10.33
N GLU A 74 10.75 7.26 -10.69
CA GLU A 74 12.16 7.16 -11.10
C GLU A 74 13.04 6.60 -9.97
N PHE A 75 12.85 7.09 -8.74
CA PHE A 75 13.52 6.55 -7.56
C PHE A 75 13.14 5.09 -7.31
N MET A 76 11.86 4.74 -7.42
CA MET A 76 11.38 3.36 -7.26
C MET A 76 12.07 2.39 -8.24
N LEU A 77 12.42 2.80 -9.46
CA LEU A 77 13.11 1.89 -10.39
C LEU A 77 14.63 1.77 -10.17
N SER A 78 15.23 2.69 -9.40
CA SER A 78 16.68 2.74 -9.18
C SER A 78 17.11 2.30 -7.78
N CYS A 79 16.19 2.25 -6.81
CA CYS A 79 16.48 1.91 -5.41
C CYS A 79 16.52 0.39 -5.15
N CYS A 80 16.89 0.03 -3.92
CA CYS A 80 16.97 -1.37 -3.53
C CYS A 80 15.57 -1.99 -3.36
N ARG A 81 15.48 -3.32 -3.42
CA ARG A 81 14.21 -4.06 -3.37
C ARG A 81 13.31 -3.71 -2.18
N GLN A 82 13.91 -3.42 -1.03
CA GLN A 82 13.19 -3.00 0.17
C GLN A 82 12.52 -1.64 -0.03
N GLU A 83 13.27 -0.66 -0.53
CA GLU A 83 12.76 0.69 -0.77
C GLU A 83 11.74 0.73 -1.90
N GLN A 84 11.84 -0.17 -2.90
CA GLN A 84 10.78 -0.40 -3.88
C GLN A 84 9.46 -0.78 -3.18
N ALA A 85 9.53 -1.67 -2.20
CA ALA A 85 8.37 -2.08 -1.43
C ALA A 85 7.82 -0.93 -0.58
N TYR A 86 8.70 -0.13 0.03
CA TYR A 86 8.31 1.06 0.80
C TYR A 86 7.67 2.16 -0.07
N MET A 87 8.15 2.41 -1.28
CA MET A 87 7.52 3.36 -2.21
C MET A 87 6.10 2.90 -2.57
N LEU A 88 5.91 1.60 -2.78
CA LEU A 88 4.59 1.05 -3.06
C LEU A 88 3.69 1.03 -1.82
N TRP A 89 4.25 0.90 -0.62
CA TRP A 89 3.53 1.10 0.63
C TRP A 89 3.01 2.55 0.77
N ILE A 90 3.83 3.56 0.44
CA ILE A 90 3.40 4.97 0.41
C ILE A 90 2.26 5.16 -0.59
N ALA A 91 2.39 4.63 -1.80
CA ALA A 91 1.34 4.68 -2.81
C ALA A 91 0.01 4.08 -2.31
N ILE A 92 0.08 2.97 -1.56
CA ILE A 92 -1.09 2.33 -0.94
C ILE A 92 -1.70 3.23 0.14
N CYS A 93 -0.89 3.81 1.02
CA CYS A 93 -1.37 4.73 2.06
C CYS A 93 -2.05 5.96 1.43
N ARG A 94 -1.44 6.57 0.40
CA ARG A 94 -2.04 7.68 -0.36
C ARG A 94 -3.35 7.28 -1.03
N ARG A 95 -3.44 6.05 -1.56
CA ARG A 95 -4.64 5.57 -2.25
C ARG A 95 -5.78 5.23 -1.28
N TYR A 96 -5.47 4.77 -0.08
CA TYR A 96 -6.44 4.24 0.88
C TYR A 96 -6.23 4.86 2.27
N SER A 97 -7.00 5.91 2.58
CA SER A 97 -6.95 6.59 3.89
C SER A 97 -7.13 5.63 5.07
N PHE A 98 -7.97 4.60 4.94
CA PHE A 98 -8.12 3.55 5.97
C PHE A 98 -6.78 2.87 6.31
N ILE A 99 -5.95 2.60 5.30
CA ILE A 99 -4.64 1.96 5.49
C ILE A 99 -3.63 2.98 6.04
N ALA A 100 -3.65 4.22 5.54
CA ALA A 100 -2.80 5.30 6.07
C ALA A 100 -3.05 5.53 7.57
N GLU A 101 -4.31 5.60 7.97
CA GLU A 101 -4.69 5.77 9.37
C GLU A 101 -4.33 4.55 10.21
N PHE A 102 -4.45 3.33 9.68
CA PHE A 102 -3.96 2.13 10.39
C PHE A 102 -2.43 2.16 10.56
N ALA A 103 -1.69 2.65 9.55
CA ALA A 103 -0.25 2.78 9.62
C ALA A 103 0.18 3.74 10.74
N VAL A 104 -0.51 4.88 10.86
CA VAL A 104 -0.21 5.89 11.87
C VAL A 104 -0.70 5.44 13.25
N GLU A 105 -1.99 5.10 13.40
CA GLU A 105 -2.63 4.91 14.70
C GLU A 105 -2.38 3.54 15.34
N VAL A 106 -1.88 2.58 14.57
CA VAL A 106 -1.69 1.21 15.05
C VAL A 106 -0.26 0.74 14.83
N LEU A 107 0.20 0.69 13.58
CA LEU A 107 1.53 0.15 13.27
C LEU A 107 2.63 0.99 13.94
N ARG A 108 2.62 2.31 13.72
CA ARG A 108 3.60 3.23 14.29
C ARG A 108 3.44 3.38 15.81
N GLU A 109 2.22 3.53 16.32
CA GLU A 109 2.00 3.65 17.77
C GLU A 109 2.39 2.38 18.54
N ASN A 110 2.11 1.19 18.02
CA ASN A 110 2.55 -0.07 18.63
C ASN A 110 4.09 -0.15 18.68
N PHE A 111 4.76 0.26 17.60
CA PHE A 111 6.22 0.33 17.58
C PHE A 111 6.76 1.29 18.64
N PHE A 112 6.21 2.51 18.72
CA PHE A 112 6.67 3.54 19.65
C PHE A 112 6.44 3.15 21.11
N THR A 113 5.32 2.47 21.39
CA THR A 113 4.98 1.98 22.75
C THR A 113 5.72 0.68 23.12
N GLY A 114 6.60 0.17 22.25
CA GLY A 114 7.38 -1.04 22.50
C GLY A 114 6.55 -2.33 22.43
N LYS A 115 5.36 -2.29 21.84
CA LYS A 115 4.55 -3.47 21.60
C LYS A 115 5.10 -4.21 20.37
N PRO A 116 5.70 -5.41 20.55
CA PRO A 116 6.45 -6.06 19.48
C PRO A 116 5.56 -6.66 18.39
N ASP A 117 4.34 -7.08 18.74
CA ASP A 117 3.44 -7.80 17.86
C ASP A 117 2.27 -6.92 17.40
N LEU A 118 1.99 -6.95 16.10
CA LEU A 118 0.77 -6.42 15.52
C LEU A 118 -0.28 -7.54 15.46
N THR A 119 -1.33 -7.45 16.26
CA THR A 119 -2.31 -8.55 16.39
C THR A 119 -3.56 -8.32 15.55
N PHE A 120 -4.35 -9.38 15.35
CA PHE A 120 -5.66 -9.23 14.72
C PHE A 120 -6.62 -8.42 15.59
N ASP A 121 -6.50 -8.46 16.92
CA ASP A 121 -7.31 -7.65 17.82
C ASP A 121 -7.00 -6.16 17.66
N ASP A 122 -5.75 -5.78 17.36
CA ASP A 122 -5.40 -4.39 17.03
C ASP A 122 -6.19 -3.88 15.82
N PHE A 123 -6.33 -4.72 14.79
CA PHE A 123 -7.20 -4.41 13.66
C PHE A 123 -8.67 -4.34 14.03
N GLU A 124 -9.17 -5.27 14.84
CA GLU A 124 -10.58 -5.27 15.26
C GLU A 124 -10.91 -4.02 16.06
N MET A 125 -10.05 -3.62 17.02
CA MET A 125 -10.19 -2.39 17.81
C MET A 125 -10.12 -1.13 16.94
N PHE A 126 -9.14 -1.05 16.03
CA PHE A 126 -9.04 0.06 15.08
C PHE A 126 -10.30 0.18 14.22
N PHE A 127 -10.73 -0.93 13.62
CA PHE A 127 -11.90 -0.95 12.75
C PHE A 127 -13.15 -0.51 13.52
N SER A 128 -13.37 -1.06 14.72
CA SER A 128 -14.52 -0.70 15.55
C SER A 128 -14.51 0.77 15.97
N ARG A 129 -13.34 1.37 16.21
CA ARG A 129 -13.21 2.82 16.47
C ARG A 129 -13.58 3.64 15.25
N LYS A 130 -13.11 3.26 14.05
CA LYS A 130 -13.44 3.97 12.79
C LYS A 130 -14.92 3.86 12.43
N SER A 131 -15.52 2.70 12.64
CA SER A 131 -16.94 2.43 12.41
C SER A 131 -17.88 3.44 13.11
N GLN A 132 -17.52 3.95 14.29
CA GLN A 132 -18.33 4.93 15.03
C GLN A 132 -18.58 6.22 14.25
N TRP A 133 -17.70 6.58 13.33
CA TRP A 133 -17.75 7.84 12.55
C TRP A 133 -17.87 7.59 11.03
N HIS A 134 -17.86 6.33 10.62
CA HIS A 134 -17.86 5.90 9.23
C HIS A 134 -18.92 4.79 9.02
N PRO A 135 -20.19 5.17 8.81
CA PRO A 135 -21.30 4.22 8.66
C PRO A 135 -21.09 3.19 7.54
N GLU A 136 -20.29 3.54 6.52
CA GLU A 136 -19.93 2.61 5.45
C GLU A 136 -19.13 1.40 5.95
N LEU A 137 -18.42 1.53 7.08
CA LEU A 137 -17.72 0.42 7.73
C LEU A 137 -18.68 -0.49 8.50
N ASP A 138 -19.73 0.05 9.12
CA ASP A 138 -20.75 -0.75 9.80
C ASP A 138 -21.60 -1.57 8.82
N ALA A 139 -21.78 -1.05 7.61
CA ALA A 139 -22.54 -1.72 6.56
C ALA A 139 -21.80 -2.92 5.94
N ILE A 140 -20.49 -3.12 6.18
CA ILE A 140 -19.76 -4.20 5.52
C ILE A 140 -20.02 -5.56 6.19
N ARG A 141 -20.10 -6.60 5.36
CA ARG A 141 -20.21 -7.98 5.82
C ARG A 141 -18.96 -8.40 6.61
N SER A 142 -19.14 -9.27 7.60
CA SER A 142 -18.04 -9.85 8.38
C SER A 142 -17.00 -10.56 7.51
N SER A 143 -17.41 -11.18 6.39
CA SER A 143 -16.50 -11.77 5.40
C SER A 143 -15.62 -10.73 4.70
N THR A 144 -16.17 -9.55 4.39
CA THR A 144 -15.42 -8.42 3.83
C THR A 144 -14.41 -7.89 4.84
N LYS A 145 -14.81 -7.69 6.10
CA LYS A 145 -13.90 -7.26 7.18
C LYS A 145 -12.71 -8.22 7.34
N LYS A 146 -12.98 -9.52 7.41
CA LYS A 146 -11.94 -10.56 7.45
C LYS A 146 -11.01 -10.49 6.24
N LYS A 147 -11.56 -10.21 5.05
CA LYS A 147 -10.77 -10.06 3.82
C LYS A 147 -9.87 -8.82 3.84
N LEU A 148 -10.38 -7.68 4.31
CA LEU A 148 -9.61 -6.45 4.48
C LEU A 148 -8.42 -6.69 5.42
N ARG A 149 -8.68 -7.29 6.59
CA ARG A 149 -7.63 -7.67 7.54
C ARG A 149 -6.58 -8.59 6.91
N GLN A 150 -7.03 -9.66 6.27
CA GLN A 150 -6.12 -10.61 5.60
C GLN A 150 -5.21 -9.90 4.60
N VAL A 151 -5.77 -9.02 3.78
CA VAL A 151 -5.02 -8.35 2.72
C VAL A 151 -4.07 -7.29 3.29
N LEU A 152 -4.50 -6.51 4.27
CA LEU A 152 -3.65 -5.53 4.94
C LEU A 152 -2.42 -6.19 5.59
N PHE A 153 -2.62 -7.25 6.36
CA PHE A 153 -1.51 -7.99 6.98
C PHE A 153 -0.58 -8.63 5.94
N ARG A 154 -1.12 -9.06 4.80
CA ARG A 154 -0.30 -9.54 3.69
C ARG A 154 0.54 -8.42 3.09
N ILE A 155 -0.03 -7.23 2.85
CA ILE A 155 0.69 -6.06 2.34
C ILE A 155 1.82 -5.68 3.28
N LEU A 156 1.56 -5.61 4.60
CA LEU A 156 2.56 -5.27 5.61
C LEU A 156 3.74 -6.25 5.61
N ARG A 157 3.48 -7.55 5.45
CA ARG A 157 4.53 -8.58 5.32
C ARG A 157 5.30 -8.48 4.02
N GLU A 158 4.61 -8.25 2.90
CA GLU A 158 5.26 -8.10 1.59
C GLU A 158 6.08 -6.81 1.50
N ALA A 159 5.75 -5.80 2.32
CA ALA A 159 6.53 -4.59 2.51
C ALA A 159 7.59 -4.70 3.62
N ASP A 160 7.74 -5.86 4.27
CA ASP A 160 8.71 -6.13 5.35
C ASP A 160 8.62 -5.11 6.51
N LEU A 161 7.38 -4.66 6.79
CA LEU A 161 7.04 -3.83 7.95
C LEU A 161 6.65 -4.69 9.16
N ILE A 162 6.23 -5.93 8.89
CA ILE A 162 6.02 -6.96 9.90
C ILE A 162 6.57 -8.31 9.44
N THR A 163 7.05 -9.13 10.36
CA THR A 163 7.51 -10.48 10.07
C THR A 163 6.35 -11.43 9.74
N LYS A 164 6.68 -12.67 9.37
CA LYS A 164 5.69 -13.75 9.18
C LYS A 164 4.83 -14.01 10.42
N ASP A 165 5.39 -13.78 11.60
CA ASP A 165 4.74 -13.94 12.91
C ASP A 165 4.07 -12.63 13.39
N ASN A 166 3.97 -11.62 12.51
CA ASN A 166 3.44 -10.29 12.76
C ASN A 166 4.22 -9.43 13.77
N LYS A 167 5.53 -9.68 13.94
CA LYS A 167 6.38 -8.79 14.72
C LYS A 167 6.69 -7.53 13.92
N ILE A 168 6.54 -6.35 14.52
CA ILE A 168 6.82 -5.07 13.85
C ILE A 168 8.32 -4.93 13.63
N GLN A 169 8.72 -4.56 12.41
CA GLN A 169 10.10 -4.34 12.03
C GLN A 169 10.35 -2.85 11.79
N PRO A 170 11.44 -2.27 12.33
CA PRO A 170 11.78 -0.88 12.05
C PRO A 170 12.11 -0.71 10.56
N ALA A 171 11.61 0.37 9.96
CA ALA A 171 11.92 0.69 8.58
C ALA A 171 13.30 1.37 8.49
N LEU A 172 14.17 0.85 7.63
CA LEU A 172 15.49 1.41 7.36
C LEU A 172 15.42 2.21 6.06
N LEU A 173 15.55 3.53 6.16
CA LEU A 173 15.41 4.45 5.03
C LEU A 173 16.79 5.00 4.63
N SER A 174 17.16 4.91 3.35
CA SER A 174 18.37 5.57 2.87
C SER A 174 18.22 7.10 2.90
N PRO A 175 19.34 7.85 2.92
CA PRO A 175 19.30 9.31 2.78
C PRO A 175 18.56 9.78 1.54
N GLU A 176 18.64 9.02 0.44
CA GLU A 176 17.96 9.33 -0.80
C GLU A 176 16.45 9.13 -0.69
N PHE A 177 15.99 8.05 -0.08
CA PHE A 177 14.57 7.83 0.22
C PHE A 177 13.99 8.95 1.09
N ILE A 178 14.72 9.35 2.14
CA ILE A 178 14.34 10.47 3.01
C ILE A 178 14.22 11.76 2.20
N ARG A 179 15.15 12.02 1.27
CA ARG A 179 15.12 13.19 0.39
C ARG A 179 13.88 13.19 -0.50
N ILE A 180 13.57 12.05 -1.13
CA ILE A 180 12.39 11.87 -1.99
C ILE A 180 11.10 12.16 -1.22
N ILE A 181 10.90 11.57 -0.02
CA ILE A 181 9.71 11.83 0.79
C ILE A 181 9.60 13.30 1.20
N ARG A 182 10.70 13.92 1.65
CA ARG A 182 10.69 15.32 2.10
C ARG A 182 10.30 16.30 0.99
N GLN A 183 10.62 15.99 -0.26
CA GLN A 183 10.23 16.82 -1.41
C GLN A 183 8.73 16.71 -1.72
N GLY A 184 8.11 15.56 -1.47
CA GLY A 184 6.69 15.33 -1.65
C GLY A 184 5.87 15.74 -0.42
N ASN A 185 5.89 14.91 0.61
CA ASN A 185 5.18 15.13 1.87
C ASN A 185 5.92 14.50 3.06
N ALA A 186 6.57 15.32 3.87
CA ALA A 186 7.29 14.86 5.06
C ALA A 186 6.40 14.18 6.12
N GLY A 187 5.08 14.40 6.11
CA GLY A 187 4.15 13.72 7.03
C GLY A 187 4.10 12.20 6.82
N GLU A 188 4.53 11.71 5.66
CA GLU A 188 4.43 10.29 5.28
C GLU A 188 5.47 9.40 5.98
N PHE A 189 6.45 10.00 6.66
CA PHE A 189 7.28 9.25 7.62
C PHE A 189 6.43 8.62 8.74
N ALA A 190 5.25 9.17 9.03
CA ALA A 190 4.32 8.60 10.00
C ALA A 190 3.70 7.24 9.55
N TYR A 191 3.84 6.86 8.28
CA TYR A 191 3.40 5.53 7.80
C TYR A 191 4.38 4.41 8.15
N PHE A 192 5.53 4.73 8.73
CA PHE A 192 6.60 3.80 9.01
C PHE A 192 6.87 3.68 10.52
N PRO A 193 7.23 2.49 11.00
CA PRO A 193 7.84 2.31 12.32
C PRO A 193 9.30 2.78 12.26
N LEU A 194 9.54 4.03 12.63
CA LEU A 194 10.87 4.66 12.64
C LEU A 194 11.31 4.94 14.08
N PHE A 195 12.61 4.82 14.35
CA PHE A 195 13.24 5.24 15.60
C PHE A 195 13.36 6.76 15.70
#